data_AF-A0A0H2S0X5-F1
#
_entry.id   AF-A0A0H2S0X5-F1
#
_cell.length_a   1.000
_cell.length_b   1.000
_cell.length_c   1.000
_cell.angle_alpha   90.00
_cell.angle_beta   90.00
_cell.angle_gamma   90.00
#
_symmetry.space_group_name_H-M   'P 1'
#
loop_
_entity.id
_entity.type
_entity.pdbx_description
1 polymer ?
#
loop_
_entity_poly.entity_id
_entity_poly.type
_entity_poly.pdbx_seq_one_letter_code
_entity_poly.pdbx_strand_id
1 'polypeptide(L)'
;MCQDRTHNPYAPDRPGAHGSHFACRDKKQWPRLDGSTECLIVKEAQSLWGAYGKYRCERSRPLTGEEFRRLPQKVQDHWISSAGKPKTSWAAHTIAAIHLREEQRREPTDEEIESLVKRFKEKKNLPGLFDKVSQAKIQHAFNSGEEVMSSSFLFRTHHQVGP
;
A
#
# COMPACT_ATOMS: atom_id res chain seq x y z
N MET A 1 8.84 8.67 7.36
CA MET A 1 8.38 7.69 6.35
C MET A 1 9.49 6.70 6.09
N CYS A 2 9.22 5.39 6.01
CA CYS A 2 10.24 4.37 5.77
C CYS A 2 9.89 3.63 4.47
N GLN A 3 10.50 4.03 3.36
CA GLN A 3 10.22 3.43 2.05
C GLN A 3 11.15 2.27 1.76
N ASP A 4 10.60 1.16 1.24
CA ASP A 4 11.39 0.06 0.71
C ASP A 4 11.18 0.04 -0.82
N ARG A 5 12.24 0.28 -1.59
CA ARG A 5 12.18 0.34 -3.06
C ARG A 5 11.87 -1.02 -3.69
N THR A 6 11.97 -2.12 -2.95
CA THR A 6 11.45 -3.42 -3.39
C THR A 6 9.93 -3.46 -3.45
N HIS A 7 9.26 -2.64 -2.63
CA HIS A 7 7.81 -2.49 -2.59
C HIS A 7 7.36 -1.29 -3.43
N ASN A 8 8.09 -0.17 -3.36
CA ASN A 8 7.77 1.07 -4.06
C ASN A 8 8.89 1.40 -5.06
N PRO A 9 8.84 0.86 -6.30
CA PRO A 9 9.94 0.99 -7.27
C PRO A 9 10.24 2.45 -7.64
N TYR A 10 9.24 3.31 -7.55
CA TYR A 10 9.34 4.74 -7.85
C TYR A 10 9.60 5.60 -6.62
N ALA A 11 9.87 5.03 -5.43
CA ALA A 11 10.32 5.83 -4.30
C ALA A 11 11.68 6.50 -4.62
N PRO A 12 11.96 7.69 -4.06
CA PRO A 12 13.19 8.43 -4.33
C PRO A 12 14.43 7.56 -4.20
N ASP A 13 15.34 7.66 -5.17
CA ASP A 13 16.54 6.84 -5.28
C ASP A 13 17.80 7.54 -4.75
N ARG A 14 17.71 8.84 -4.49
CA ARG A 14 18.72 9.66 -3.82
C ARG A 14 18.06 10.81 -3.04
N PRO A 15 18.76 11.42 -2.06
CA PRO A 15 18.27 12.62 -1.39
C PRO A 15 17.94 13.73 -2.40
N GLY A 16 16.81 14.40 -2.21
CA GLY A 16 16.29 15.42 -3.12
C GLY A 16 15.71 14.90 -4.45
N ALA A 17 15.59 13.59 -4.68
CA ALA A 17 14.89 13.10 -5.87
C ALA A 17 13.38 13.04 -5.66
N HIS A 18 12.62 13.36 -6.70
CA HIS A 18 11.18 13.10 -6.71
C HIS A 18 10.90 11.59 -6.69
N GLY A 19 9.69 11.22 -6.29
CA GLY A 19 9.25 9.84 -6.36
C GLY A 19 7.80 9.66 -5.98
N SER A 20 7.37 8.42 -5.87
CA SER A 20 6.03 8.07 -5.43
C SER A 20 5.99 6.91 -4.45
N HIS A 21 4.92 6.88 -3.67
CA HIS A 21 4.59 5.79 -2.76
C HIS A 21 3.17 5.31 -3.04
N PHE A 22 2.96 4.01 -2.90
CA PHE A 22 1.67 3.37 -3.09
C PHE A 22 1.37 2.49 -1.86
N ALA A 23 0.12 2.55 -1.39
CA ALA A 23 -0.38 1.67 -0.34
C ALA A 23 -1.84 1.25 -0.61
N CYS A 24 -2.16 0.00 -0.26
CA CYS A 24 -3.49 -0.58 -0.45
C CYS A 24 -4.32 -0.47 0.82
N ARG A 25 -5.54 0.06 0.69
CA ARG A 25 -6.57 0.18 1.73
C ARG A 25 -6.04 0.54 3.12
N ASP A 26 -4.96 1.33 3.20
CA ASP A 26 -4.35 1.75 4.46
C ASP A 26 -5.11 2.94 5.02
N LYS A 27 -5.86 2.71 6.10
CA LYS A 27 -6.61 3.75 6.80
C LYS A 27 -5.72 4.63 7.68
N LYS A 28 -4.48 4.21 7.96
CA LYS A 28 -3.45 5.12 8.47
C LYS A 28 -2.88 5.90 7.29
N GLN A 29 -3.76 6.64 6.59
CA GLN A 29 -3.40 7.47 5.45
C GLN A 29 -2.24 8.37 5.89
N TRP A 30 -1.06 8.04 5.39
CA TRP A 30 0.15 8.79 5.63
C TRP A 30 0.64 9.31 4.28
N PRO A 31 0.91 10.61 4.13
CA PRO A 31 0.65 11.69 5.09
C PRO A 31 -0.83 11.80 5.46
N ARG A 32 -1.09 12.16 6.74
CA ARG A 32 -2.46 12.38 7.23
C ARG A 32 -3.13 13.57 6.56
N LEU A 33 -2.32 14.54 6.11
CA LEU A 33 -2.77 15.76 5.45
C LEU A 33 -2.13 15.84 4.07
N ASP A 34 -2.96 16.06 3.05
CA ASP A 34 -2.47 16.33 1.71
C ASP A 34 -1.63 17.61 1.68
N GLY A 35 -0.48 17.56 1.01
CA GLY A 35 0.47 18.65 0.95
C GLY A 35 1.31 18.84 2.22
N SER A 36 1.29 17.91 3.18
CA SER A 36 2.16 18.00 4.37
C SER A 36 3.63 17.79 4.02
N THR A 37 4.50 18.37 4.84
CA THR A 37 5.95 18.20 4.71
C THR A 37 6.45 17.19 5.74
N GLU A 38 7.13 16.15 5.27
CA GLU A 38 7.50 15.00 6.08
C GLU A 38 8.94 14.55 5.84
N CYS A 39 9.59 13.98 6.85
CA CYS A 39 10.91 13.38 6.69
C CYS A 39 10.82 12.00 6.01
N LEU A 40 11.49 11.85 4.87
CA LEU A 40 11.62 10.59 4.15
C LEU A 40 12.89 9.85 4.58
N ILE A 41 12.72 8.59 4.95
CA ILE A 41 13.77 7.62 5.20
C ILE A 41 13.54 6.48 4.19
N VAL A 42 14.60 6.06 3.50
CA VAL A 42 14.53 4.98 2.50
C VAL A 42 15.43 3.84 2.95
N LYS A 43 14.95 2.61 2.83
CA LYS A 43 15.75 1.42 3.04
C LYS A 43 16.64 1.21 1.83
N GLU A 44 17.94 1.25 2.07
CA GLU A 44 18.95 1.09 1.01
C GLU A 44 19.43 -0.35 0.93
N ALA A 45 19.49 -1.06 2.07
CA ALA A 45 19.85 -2.47 2.14
C ALA A 45 19.22 -3.13 3.37
N GLN A 46 19.52 -4.41 3.59
CA GLN A 46 19.15 -5.10 4.83
C GLN A 46 19.79 -4.38 6.01
N SER A 47 18.96 -3.91 6.95
CA SER A 47 19.38 -3.14 8.14
C SER A 47 20.05 -1.78 7.86
N LEU A 48 19.98 -1.27 6.63
CA LEU A 48 20.51 0.06 6.27
C LEU A 48 19.38 1.00 5.83
N TRP A 49 19.28 2.14 6.50
CA TRP A 49 18.26 3.16 6.26
C TRP A 49 18.94 4.52 6.08
N GLY A 50 18.65 5.20 4.96
CA GLY A 50 19.15 6.53 4.66
C GLY A 50 18.07 7.60 4.89
N ALA A 51 18.44 8.74 5.46
CA ALA A 51 17.56 9.91 5.58
C ALA A 51 17.68 10.78 4.31
N TYR A 52 16.57 10.96 3.59
CA TYR A 52 16.54 11.59 2.26
C TYR A 52 16.07 13.05 2.31
N GLY A 53 15.72 13.55 3.49
CA GLY A 53 15.32 14.92 3.74
C GLY A 53 13.80 15.10 3.89
N LYS A 54 13.36 16.35 3.83
CA LYS A 54 11.95 16.74 3.96
C LYS A 54 11.28 16.83 2.58
N TYR A 55 10.15 16.16 2.42
CA TYR A 55 9.37 16.13 1.18
C TYR A 55 7.97 16.64 1.43
N ARG A 56 7.47 17.44 0.48
CA ARG A 56 6.04 17.70 0.38
C ARG A 56 5.37 16.47 -0.21
N CYS A 57 4.39 15.93 0.49
CA CYS A 57 3.69 14.72 0.12
C CYS A 57 2.30 15.08 -0.41
N GLU A 58 2.06 14.86 -1.70
CA GLU A 58 0.80 15.18 -2.36
C GLU A 58 0.03 13.90 -2.69
N ARG A 59 -1.28 13.87 -2.42
CA ARG A 59 -2.14 12.76 -2.83
C ARG A 59 -2.21 12.69 -4.35
N SER A 60 -2.06 11.48 -4.85
CA SER A 60 -2.26 11.12 -6.25
C SER A 60 -3.43 10.15 -6.35
N ARG A 61 -3.97 10.03 -7.57
CA ARG A 61 -4.94 8.98 -7.88
C ARG A 61 -4.33 7.59 -7.59
N PRO A 62 -5.15 6.63 -7.12
CA PRO A 62 -4.78 5.23 -7.04
C PRO A 62 -4.18 4.69 -8.35
N LEU A 63 -3.27 3.71 -8.24
CA LEU A 63 -2.90 2.88 -9.37
C LEU A 63 -4.13 2.12 -9.88
N THR A 64 -4.33 2.20 -11.19
CA THR A 64 -5.28 1.34 -11.91
C THR A 64 -4.72 -0.07 -12.08
N GLY A 65 -5.59 -1.05 -12.38
CA GLY A 65 -5.13 -2.41 -12.70
C GLY A 65 -4.21 -2.46 -13.93
N GLU A 66 -4.38 -1.55 -14.89
CA GLU A 66 -3.46 -1.42 -16.02
C GLU A 66 -2.07 -0.93 -15.58
N GLU A 67 -2.01 0.09 -14.71
CA GLU A 67 -0.73 0.60 -14.21
C GLU A 67 -0.04 -0.40 -13.30
N PHE A 68 -0.79 -1.15 -12.49
CA PHE A 68 -0.24 -2.25 -11.70
C PHE A 68 0.42 -3.30 -12.59
N ARG A 69 -0.25 -3.72 -13.68
CA ARG A 69 0.30 -4.68 -14.65
C ARG A 69 1.56 -4.17 -15.37
N ARG A 70 1.75 -2.85 -15.44
CA ARG A 70 2.95 -2.22 -16.02
C ARG A 70 4.12 -2.15 -15.02
N LEU A 71 3.89 -2.41 -13.73
CA LEU A 71 4.98 -2.49 -12.76
C LEU A 71 5.92 -3.67 -13.10
N PRO A 72 7.20 -3.63 -12.70
CA PRO A 72 8.08 -4.78 -12.84
C PRO A 72 7.47 -6.03 -12.18
N GLN A 73 7.55 -7.19 -12.83
CA GLN A 73 6.95 -8.44 -12.34
C GLN A 73 7.33 -8.75 -10.89
N LYS A 74 8.61 -8.53 -10.53
CA LYS A 74 9.11 -8.69 -9.16
C LYS A 74 8.34 -7.85 -8.12
N VAL A 75 7.92 -6.64 -8.49
CA VAL A 75 7.12 -5.77 -7.61
C VAL A 75 5.71 -6.33 -7.48
N GLN A 76 5.08 -6.73 -8.59
CA GLN A 76 3.75 -7.35 -8.58
C GLN A 76 3.73 -8.62 -7.70
N ASP A 77 4.68 -9.53 -7.92
CA ASP A 77 4.81 -10.78 -7.17
C ASP A 77 5.03 -10.52 -5.68
N HIS A 78 5.87 -9.54 -5.36
CA HIS A 78 6.15 -9.17 -3.98
C HIS A 78 4.90 -8.64 -3.27
N TRP A 79 4.09 -7.85 -3.96
CA TRP A 79 2.84 -7.32 -3.43
C TRP A 79 1.80 -8.40 -3.20
N ILE A 80 1.57 -9.26 -4.20
CA ILE A 80 0.64 -10.40 -4.11
C ILE A 80 1.08 -11.32 -2.97
N SER A 81 2.37 -11.64 -2.90
CA SER A 81 2.96 -12.49 -1.85
C SER A 81 2.84 -11.87 -0.46
N SER A 82 3.09 -10.57 -0.33
CA SER A 82 3.02 -9.87 0.96
C SER A 82 1.59 -9.71 1.44
N ALA A 83 0.65 -9.45 0.53
CA ALA A 83 -0.77 -9.35 0.83
C ALA A 83 -1.36 -10.69 1.32
N GLY A 84 -0.86 -11.82 0.81
CA GLY A 84 -1.28 -13.15 1.27
C GLY A 84 -0.71 -13.58 2.65
N LYS A 85 0.17 -12.79 3.27
CA LYS A 85 0.80 -13.17 4.55
C LYS A 85 0.01 -12.64 5.75
N PRO A 86 -0.44 -13.48 6.69
CA PRO A 86 -1.21 -13.07 7.88
C PRO A 86 -0.51 -12.05 8.79
N LYS A 87 0.83 -11.99 8.75
CA LYS A 87 1.64 -11.05 9.53
C LYS A 87 1.60 -9.62 8.98
N THR A 88 1.06 -9.44 7.78
CA THR A 88 1.00 -8.17 7.07
C THR A 88 -0.28 -7.44 7.44
N SER A 89 -0.24 -6.68 8.53
CA SER A 89 -1.44 -6.04 9.10
C SER A 89 -2.12 -5.04 8.17
N TRP A 90 -1.37 -4.42 7.23
CA TRP A 90 -1.94 -3.53 6.22
C TRP A 90 -2.80 -4.27 5.19
N ALA A 91 -2.53 -5.55 4.94
CA ALA A 91 -3.24 -6.34 3.93
C ALA A 91 -4.59 -6.88 4.42
N ALA A 92 -4.85 -6.85 5.73
CA ALA A 92 -6.08 -7.40 6.30
C ALA A 92 -7.35 -6.79 5.68
N HIS A 93 -7.34 -5.48 5.41
CA HIS A 93 -8.45 -4.78 4.75
C HIS A 93 -8.61 -5.17 3.29
N THR A 94 -7.50 -5.35 2.56
CA THR A 94 -7.52 -5.86 1.18
C THR A 94 -8.10 -7.27 1.13
N ILE A 95 -7.63 -8.18 1.99
CA ILE A 95 -8.15 -9.56 2.05
C ILE A 95 -9.63 -9.59 2.43
N ALA A 96 -10.04 -8.78 3.41
CA ALA A 96 -11.45 -8.65 3.77
C ALA A 96 -12.31 -8.15 2.61
N ALA A 97 -11.83 -7.15 1.86
CA ALA A 97 -12.54 -6.64 0.69
C ALA A 97 -12.71 -7.71 -0.39
N ILE A 98 -11.63 -8.43 -0.75
CA ILE A 98 -11.69 -9.53 -1.72
C ILE A 98 -12.67 -10.60 -1.26
N HIS A 99 -12.57 -11.03 0.00
CA HIS A 99 -13.46 -12.06 0.55
C HIS A 99 -14.93 -11.65 0.51
N LEU A 100 -15.25 -10.42 0.95
CA LEU A 100 -16.62 -9.91 0.96
C LEU A 100 -17.17 -9.73 -0.46
N ARG A 101 -16.34 -9.27 -1.40
CA ARG A 101 -16.75 -9.11 -2.81
C ARG A 101 -17.18 -10.44 -3.41
N GLU A 102 -16.46 -11.52 -3.10
CA GLU A 102 -16.83 -12.87 -3.54
C GLU A 102 -18.12 -13.37 -2.89
N GLU A 103 -18.29 -13.17 -1.57
CA GLU A 103 -19.49 -13.62 -0.86
C GLU A 103 -20.75 -12.86 -1.29
N GLN A 104 -20.62 -11.54 -1.50
CA GLN A 104 -21.76 -10.65 -1.72
C GLN A 104 -22.02 -10.32 -3.20
N ARG A 105 -21.06 -10.63 -4.10
CA ARG A 105 -21.11 -10.30 -5.53
C ARG A 105 -21.32 -8.80 -5.82
N ARG A 106 -20.83 -7.94 -4.93
CA ARG A 106 -20.83 -6.47 -5.06
C ARG A 106 -19.61 -5.88 -4.35
N GLU A 107 -19.33 -4.60 -4.59
CA GLU A 107 -18.30 -3.91 -3.81
C GLU A 107 -18.74 -3.79 -2.33
N PRO A 108 -17.90 -4.22 -1.38
CA PRO A 108 -18.18 -4.06 0.04
C PRO A 108 -17.98 -2.61 0.50
N THR A 109 -18.76 -2.19 1.49
CA THR A 109 -18.60 -0.90 2.16
C THR A 109 -17.41 -0.91 3.13
N ASP A 110 -16.90 0.26 3.47
CA ASP A 110 -15.80 0.39 4.44
C ASP A 110 -16.18 -0.15 5.82
N GLU A 111 -17.45 -0.01 6.22
CA GLU A 111 -17.99 -0.52 7.47
C GLU A 111 -18.03 -2.05 7.49
N GLU A 112 -18.37 -2.69 6.37
CA GLU A 112 -18.38 -4.16 6.24
C GLU A 112 -16.97 -4.74 6.33
N ILE A 113 -16.02 -4.10 5.64
CA ILE A 113 -14.60 -4.48 5.70
C ILE A 113 -14.08 -4.36 7.14
N GLU A 114 -14.34 -3.23 7.82
CA GLU A 114 -13.90 -3.04 9.21
C GLU A 114 -14.52 -4.04 10.16
N SER A 115 -15.82 -4.27 10.03
CA SER A 115 -16.55 -5.21 10.89
C SER A 115 -15.99 -6.62 10.77
N LEU A 116 -15.67 -7.04 9.54
CA LEU A 116 -15.04 -8.33 9.29
C LEU A 116 -13.63 -8.41 9.90
N VAL A 117 -12.78 -7.43 9.63
CA VAL A 117 -11.41 -7.38 10.18
C VAL A 117 -11.43 -7.38 11.71
N LYS A 118 -12.31 -6.57 12.31
CA LYS A 118 -12.49 -6.48 13.77
C LYS A 118 -12.91 -7.83 14.35
N ARG A 119 -13.89 -8.50 13.75
CA ARG A 119 -14.36 -9.83 14.18
C ARG A 119 -13.23 -10.87 14.24
N PHE A 120 -12.36 -10.89 13.23
CA PHE A 120 -11.23 -11.82 13.20
C PHE A 120 -10.12 -11.44 14.19
N LYS A 121 -9.89 -10.13 14.41
CA LYS A 121 -8.95 -9.64 15.43
C LYS A 121 -9.40 -9.98 16.85
N GLU A 122 -10.68 -9.76 17.18
CA GLU A 122 -11.26 -10.07 18.50
C GLU A 122 -11.18 -11.55 18.83
N LYS A 123 -11.40 -12.42 17.82
CA LYS A 123 -11.22 -13.87 17.94
C LYS A 123 -9.76 -14.33 17.94
N LYS A 124 -8.79 -13.41 17.86
CA LYS A 124 -7.35 -13.70 17.67
C LYS A 124 -7.07 -14.65 16.50
N ASN A 125 -7.94 -14.65 15.49
CA ASN A 125 -7.88 -15.56 14.34
C ASN A 125 -7.69 -14.80 13.03
N LEU A 126 -6.87 -13.74 13.05
CA LEU A 126 -6.55 -13.03 11.82
C LEU A 126 -6.01 -13.95 10.72
N PRO A 127 -5.17 -14.99 10.99
CA PRO A 127 -4.77 -15.96 9.97
C PRO A 127 -5.94 -16.62 9.25
N GLY A 128 -7.02 -16.99 9.95
CA GLY A 128 -8.20 -17.60 9.33
C GLY A 128 -8.96 -16.70 8.36
N LEU A 129 -8.71 -15.38 8.34
CA LEU A 129 -9.21 -14.48 7.29
C LEU A 129 -8.36 -14.63 6.01
N PHE A 130 -7.05 -14.75 6.14
CA PHE A 130 -6.13 -14.91 5.00
C PHE A 130 -6.32 -16.26 4.32
N ASP A 131 -6.68 -17.30 5.08
CA ASP A 131 -7.01 -18.63 4.53
C ASP A 131 -8.27 -18.61 3.65
N LYS A 132 -9.10 -17.55 3.70
CA LYS A 132 -10.30 -17.42 2.86
C LYS A 132 -9.97 -17.00 1.42
N VAL A 133 -8.80 -16.42 1.16
CA VAL A 133 -8.45 -15.84 -0.13
C VAL A 133 -7.14 -16.43 -0.64
N SER A 134 -7.18 -17.09 -1.79
CA SER A 134 -5.98 -17.65 -2.41
C SER A 134 -5.12 -16.58 -3.08
N GLN A 135 -3.83 -16.86 -3.28
CA GLN A 135 -2.94 -15.94 -4.01
C GLN A 135 -3.44 -15.63 -5.43
N ALA A 136 -4.03 -16.61 -6.12
CA ALA A 136 -4.61 -16.39 -7.44
C ALA A 136 -5.73 -15.35 -7.42
N LYS A 137 -6.56 -15.34 -6.37
CA LYS A 137 -7.61 -14.33 -6.19
C LYS A 137 -7.05 -12.95 -5.88
N ILE A 138 -6.01 -12.89 -5.05
CA ILE A 138 -5.28 -11.64 -4.78
C ILE A 138 -4.72 -11.08 -6.09
N GLN A 139 -4.04 -11.91 -6.87
CA GLN A 139 -3.49 -11.52 -8.17
C GLN A 139 -4.57 -11.04 -9.14
N HIS A 140 -5.69 -11.78 -9.24
CA HIS A 140 -6.81 -11.37 -10.07
C HIS A 140 -7.32 -9.99 -9.67
N ALA A 141 -7.55 -9.76 -8.37
CA ALA A 141 -8.13 -8.53 -7.87
C ALA A 141 -7.21 -7.30 -8.10
N PHE A 142 -5.89 -7.46 -8.02
CA PHE A 142 -4.94 -6.41 -8.41
C PHE A 142 -4.91 -6.17 -9.93
N ASN A 143 -4.90 -7.24 -10.73
CA ASN A 143 -4.81 -7.14 -12.19
C ASN A 143 -6.09 -6.60 -12.85
N SER A 144 -7.26 -6.89 -12.27
CA SER A 144 -8.55 -6.38 -12.74
C SER A 144 -8.81 -4.94 -12.26
N GLY A 145 -8.06 -4.46 -11.27
CA GLY A 145 -8.28 -3.14 -10.65
C GLY A 145 -9.41 -3.12 -9.62
N GLU A 146 -9.94 -4.28 -9.22
CA GLU A 146 -10.91 -4.41 -8.12
C GLU A 146 -10.31 -3.99 -6.77
N GLU A 147 -9.01 -4.22 -6.57
CA GLU A 147 -8.32 -3.68 -5.40
C GLU A 147 -7.78 -2.28 -5.66
N VAL A 148 -8.41 -1.33 -4.97
CA VAL A 148 -8.01 0.07 -5.00
C VAL A 148 -6.78 0.27 -4.12
N MET A 149 -5.72 0.74 -4.78
CA MET A 149 -4.56 1.36 -4.17
C MET A 149 -4.96 2.67 -3.46
N SER A 150 -5.62 2.56 -2.31
CA SER A 150 -6.33 3.65 -1.62
C SER A 150 -5.52 4.91 -1.37
N SER A 151 -4.19 4.84 -1.42
CA SER A 151 -3.35 6.02 -1.35
C SER A 151 -2.12 5.88 -2.24
N SER A 152 -1.98 6.82 -3.16
CA SER A 152 -0.74 7.08 -3.88
C SER A 152 -0.25 8.46 -3.49
N PHE A 153 1.04 8.65 -3.27
CA PHE A 153 1.60 9.96 -2.95
C PHE A 153 2.75 10.30 -3.88
N LEU A 154 2.82 11.57 -4.27
CA LEU A 154 3.96 12.15 -4.96
C LEU A 154 4.84 12.86 -3.95
N PHE A 155 6.13 12.56 -3.97
CA PHE A 155 7.15 13.23 -3.20
C PHE A 155 7.74 14.37 -4.02
N ARG A 156 7.40 15.60 -3.65
CA ARG A 156 8.03 16.78 -4.21
C ARG A 156 9.10 17.28 -3.25
N THR A 157 10.27 17.58 -3.79
CA THR A 157 11.28 18.29 -3.04
C THR A 157 10.70 19.63 -2.61
N HIS A 158 10.83 19.91 -1.32
CA HIS A 158 10.71 21.29 -0.89
C HIS A 158 12.00 21.97 -1.35
N HIS A 159 11.96 22.72 -2.44
CA HIS A 159 12.97 23.77 -2.62
C HIS A 159 12.77 24.72 -1.44
N GLN A 160 13.58 24.57 -0.40
CA GLN A 160 13.99 25.76 0.32
C GLN A 160 14.79 26.56 -0.70
N VAL A 161 14.15 27.56 -1.29
CA VAL A 161 14.87 28.74 -1.75
C VAL A 161 15.63 29.19 -0.49
N GLY A 162 16.95 29.05 -0.52
CA GLY A 162 17.79 29.34 0.64
C GLY A 162 17.71 30.81 1.03
N PRO A 163 18.22 31.17 2.22
CA PRO A 163 19.08 32.35 2.33
C PRO A 163 20.47 32.07 1.74
#